data_AF-A0AA39X719-F1
#
_entry.id   AF-A0AA39X719-F1
#
_cell.length_a   1.000
_cell.length_b   1.000
_cell.length_c   1.000
_cell.angle_alpha   90.00
_cell.angle_beta   90.00
_cell.angle_gamma   90.00
#
_symmetry.space_group_name_H-M   'P 1'
#
loop_
_entity.id
_entity.type
_entity.pdbx_description
1 polymer ?
#
loop_
_entity_poly.entity_id
_entity_poly.type
_entity_poly.pdbx_seq_one_letter_code
_entity_poly.pdbx_strand_id
1 'polypeptide(L)'
;KSQGHFWCTFCDVAFQRKFDWKRHEDEFHERYKRYPCPNCNRIFWGANTFNQHHKNAHGCTTCPHADQVVKYTQRKQAWACGFCGGFLASRDRYFDHVARHYEDGCNKSHWNHSLVIYGLLHQPSITHTWKELDTELYGHLPRAHQPMLEWDPKVTGHAQGFLEGDSPGKLQDLLEFFNDTRDDPRFIARLAHDQATI
;
A
#
# COMPACT_ATOMS: atom_id res chain seq x y z
N LYS A 1 17.30 1.81 24.89
CA LYS A 1 15.99 1.42 24.31
C LYS A 1 15.89 2.10 22.95
N SER A 2 15.80 1.33 21.88
CA SER A 2 16.00 1.77 20.49
C SER A 2 14.91 2.72 20.03
N GLN A 3 15.21 4.02 19.93
CA GLN A 3 14.31 5.01 19.31
C GLN A 3 14.34 4.79 17.78
N GLY A 4 13.50 3.89 17.28
CA GLY A 4 13.32 3.73 15.83
C GLY A 4 12.68 4.99 15.27
N HIS A 5 13.32 5.63 14.30
CA HIS A 5 12.81 6.86 13.68
C HIS A 5 11.80 6.55 12.58
N PHE A 6 11.88 5.38 11.94
CA PHE A 6 11.04 4.99 10.82
C PHE A 6 10.20 3.78 11.18
N TRP A 7 8.88 3.86 11.12
CA TRP A 7 7.99 2.75 11.49
C TRP A 7 7.33 2.19 10.24
N CYS A 8 7.08 0.89 10.23
CA CYS A 8 6.28 0.29 9.17
C CYS A 8 4.83 0.78 9.27
N THR A 9 4.24 1.14 8.13
CA THR A 9 2.85 1.61 8.06
C THR A 9 1.82 0.48 8.10
N PHE A 10 2.27 -0.79 7.99
CA PHE A 10 1.43 -1.99 7.96
C PHE A 10 1.57 -2.87 9.22
N CYS A 11 2.68 -2.77 9.96
CA CYS A 11 2.96 -3.62 11.12
C CYS A 11 3.68 -2.85 12.25
N ASP A 12 3.95 -3.48 13.38
CA ASP A 12 4.53 -2.83 14.57
C ASP A 12 6.06 -2.77 14.58
N VAL A 13 6.71 -3.02 13.44
CA VAL A 13 8.17 -3.03 13.34
C VAL A 13 8.70 -1.62 13.09
N ALA A 14 9.74 -1.24 13.84
CA ALA A 14 10.44 0.03 13.72
C ALA A 14 11.91 -0.15 13.32
N PHE A 15 12.44 0.84 12.62
CA PHE A 15 13.76 0.84 12.01
C PHE A 15 14.54 2.12 12.35
N GLN A 16 15.87 1.98 12.42
CA GLN A 16 16.77 3.10 12.64
C GLN A 16 17.09 3.87 11.35
N ARG A 17 17.01 3.19 10.20
CA ARG A 17 17.38 3.74 8.90
C ARG A 17 16.21 3.65 7.93
N LYS A 18 16.01 4.71 7.16
CA LYS A 18 15.03 4.78 6.07
C LYS A 18 15.17 3.62 5.07
N PHE A 19 16.41 3.23 4.75
CA PHE A 19 16.68 2.11 3.85
C PHE A 19 16.12 0.78 4.38
N ASP A 20 16.31 0.47 5.66
CA ASP A 20 15.84 -0.78 6.26
C ASP A 20 14.31 -0.85 6.31
N TRP A 21 13.66 0.28 6.61
CA TRP A 21 12.21 0.42 6.53
C TRP A 21 11.67 0.24 5.10
N LYS A 22 12.27 0.93 4.10
CA LYS A 22 11.92 0.78 2.68
C LYS A 22 11.99 -0.68 2.23
N ARG A 23 13.10 -1.36 2.58
CA ARG A 23 13.31 -2.80 2.25
C ARG A 23 12.26 -3.68 2.93
N HIS A 24 11.94 -3.42 4.20
CA HIS A 24 10.92 -4.20 4.90
C HIS A 24 9.55 -4.10 4.22
N GLU A 25 9.09 -2.90 3.89
CA GLU A 25 7.80 -2.77 3.19
C GLU A 25 7.83 -3.39 1.79
N ASP A 26 8.99 -3.39 1.13
CA ASP A 26 9.18 -4.10 -0.15
C ASP A 26 8.93 -5.61 -0.06
N GLU A 27 9.66 -6.24 0.85
CA GLU A 27 9.73 -7.70 0.94
C GLU A 27 8.47 -8.28 1.58
N PHE A 28 7.83 -7.55 2.49
CA PHE A 28 6.75 -8.10 3.32
C PHE A 28 5.35 -7.64 2.92
N HIS A 29 5.18 -6.41 2.42
CA HIS A 29 3.86 -5.80 2.21
C HIS A 29 3.56 -5.51 0.74
N GLU A 30 4.54 -5.09 -0.05
CA GLU A 30 4.32 -4.85 -1.48
C GLU A 30 4.32 -6.17 -2.28
N ARG A 31 5.28 -7.07 -2.00
CA ARG A 31 5.38 -8.43 -2.58
C ARG A 31 5.26 -8.53 -4.11
N TYR A 32 5.49 -7.45 -4.84
CA TYR A 32 5.37 -7.45 -6.30
C TYR A 32 6.42 -8.29 -7.04
N LYS A 33 7.46 -8.75 -6.33
CA LYS A 33 8.54 -9.62 -6.82
C LYS A 33 8.56 -10.90 -6.00
N ARG A 34 8.53 -12.04 -6.69
CA ARG A 34 8.74 -13.35 -6.08
C ARG A 34 9.90 -14.09 -6.75
N TYR A 35 10.61 -14.86 -5.96
CA TYR A 35 11.80 -15.61 -6.32
C TYR A 35 11.54 -17.10 -6.01
N PRO A 36 10.85 -17.82 -6.92
CA PRO A 36 10.64 -19.26 -6.77
C PRO A 36 11.98 -20.00 -6.88
N CYS A 37 12.21 -20.95 -5.97
CA CYS A 37 13.36 -21.84 -6.06
C CYS A 37 13.18 -22.83 -7.22
N PRO A 38 14.18 -23.00 -8.10
CA PRO A 38 14.11 -24.03 -9.15
C PRO A 38 14.41 -25.43 -8.61
N ASN A 39 15.03 -25.54 -7.43
CA ASN A 39 15.44 -26.82 -6.83
C ASN A 39 14.49 -27.32 -5.72
N CYS A 40 13.52 -26.51 -5.29
CA CYS A 40 12.50 -26.92 -4.32
C CYS A 40 11.24 -26.06 -4.46
N ASN A 41 10.15 -26.43 -3.79
CA ASN A 41 8.88 -25.71 -3.93
C ASN A 41 8.75 -24.45 -3.05
N ARG A 42 9.87 -23.83 -2.65
CA ARG A 42 9.87 -22.62 -1.80
C ARG A 42 9.84 -21.36 -2.65
N ILE A 43 9.08 -20.37 -2.19
CA ILE A 43 8.98 -19.04 -2.80
C ILE A 43 9.51 -18.02 -1.80
N PHE A 44 10.36 -17.12 -2.29
CA PHE A 44 10.94 -16.03 -1.52
C PHE A 44 10.48 -14.68 -2.07
N TRP A 45 10.40 -13.65 -1.23
CA TRP A 45 9.94 -12.31 -1.62
C TRP A 45 11.07 -11.26 -1.67
N GLY A 46 12.31 -11.68 -1.36
CA GLY A 46 13.50 -10.85 -1.47
C GLY A 46 14.69 -11.62 -2.06
N ALA A 47 15.42 -11.00 -2.98
CA ALA A 47 16.56 -11.62 -3.66
C ALA A 47 17.63 -12.14 -2.69
N ASN A 48 17.90 -11.40 -1.61
CA ASN A 48 18.87 -11.81 -0.59
C ASN A 48 18.43 -13.08 0.15
N THR A 49 17.14 -13.17 0.51
CA THR A 49 16.60 -14.35 1.20
C THR A 49 16.62 -15.59 0.30
N PHE A 50 16.32 -15.43 -0.99
CA PHE A 50 16.46 -16.46 -2.00
C PHE A 50 17.91 -16.93 -2.15
N ASN A 51 18.85 -16.00 -2.32
CA ASN A 51 20.28 -16.32 -2.50
C ASN A 51 20.86 -17.05 -1.28
N GLN A 52 20.50 -16.62 -0.07
CA GLN A 52 20.91 -17.28 1.16
C GLN A 52 20.34 -18.69 1.27
N HIS A 53 19.06 -18.88 0.93
CA HIS A 53 18.47 -20.20 0.86
C HIS A 53 19.19 -21.10 -0.15
N HIS A 54 19.48 -20.60 -1.34
CA HIS A 54 20.13 -21.37 -2.40
C HIS A 54 21.56 -21.76 -2.03
N LYS A 55 22.31 -20.86 -1.37
CA LYS A 55 23.62 -21.16 -0.81
C LYS A 55 23.56 -22.25 0.26
N ASN A 56 22.63 -22.14 1.20
CA ASN A 56 22.58 -23.01 2.39
C ASN A 56 21.92 -24.37 2.13
N ALA A 57 20.86 -24.42 1.31
CA ALA A 57 20.06 -25.62 1.07
C ALA A 57 20.46 -26.35 -0.22
N HIS A 58 21.06 -25.65 -1.19
CA HIS A 58 21.41 -26.20 -2.49
C HIS A 58 22.90 -26.04 -2.83
N GLY A 59 23.73 -25.60 -1.87
CA GLY A 59 25.19 -25.57 -2.01
C GLY A 59 25.71 -24.60 -3.08
N CYS A 60 24.91 -23.60 -3.47
CA CYS A 60 25.31 -22.68 -4.54
C CYS A 60 26.40 -21.70 -4.07
N THR A 61 27.52 -21.67 -4.81
CA THR A 61 28.69 -20.84 -4.50
C THR A 61 28.63 -19.44 -5.12
N THR A 62 28.07 -19.32 -6.33
CA THR A 62 27.80 -18.05 -7.02
C THR A 62 26.35 -18.04 -7.49
N CYS A 63 25.50 -17.23 -6.85
CA CYS A 63 24.07 -17.22 -7.17
C CYS A 63 23.66 -15.89 -7.83
N PRO A 64 23.82 -15.75 -9.17
CA PRO A 64 23.07 -14.76 -9.96
C PRO A 64 21.67 -15.29 -10.34
N HIS A 65 21.22 -16.43 -9.80
CA HIS A 65 19.94 -17.04 -10.19
C HIS A 65 18.72 -16.18 -9.85
N ALA A 66 18.83 -15.26 -8.87
CA ALA A 66 17.71 -14.41 -8.46
C ALA A 66 17.12 -13.63 -9.65
N ASP A 67 17.97 -13.09 -10.54
CA ASP A 67 17.54 -12.33 -11.71
C ASP A 67 16.92 -13.22 -12.80
N GLN A 68 17.25 -14.51 -12.80
CA GLN A 68 16.71 -15.47 -13.77
C GLN A 68 15.36 -16.04 -13.34
N VAL A 69 15.13 -16.18 -12.03
CA VAL A 69 13.91 -16.80 -11.50
C VAL A 69 12.84 -15.80 -11.10
N VAL A 70 13.18 -14.51 -11.00
CA VAL A 70 12.25 -13.47 -10.56
C VAL A 70 10.98 -13.48 -11.41
N LYS A 71 9.83 -13.56 -10.73
CA LYS A 71 8.51 -13.38 -11.33
C LYS A 71 7.88 -12.14 -10.71
N TYR A 72 7.24 -11.35 -11.55
CA TYR A 72 6.53 -10.15 -11.13
C TYR A 72 5.04 -10.44 -10.98
N THR A 73 4.42 -9.88 -9.96
CA THR A 73 2.96 -9.84 -9.83
C THR A 73 2.47 -8.44 -10.20
N GLN A 74 1.17 -8.21 -10.05
CA GLN A 74 0.61 -6.86 -10.17
C GLN A 74 1.31 -5.90 -9.20
N ARG A 75 1.55 -4.67 -9.67
CA ARG A 75 2.16 -3.59 -8.91
C ARG A 75 1.09 -2.58 -8.52
N LYS A 76 1.20 -2.06 -7.31
CA LYS A 76 0.43 -0.91 -6.87
C LYS A 76 0.69 0.29 -7.78
N GLN A 77 -0.37 1.01 -8.12
CA GLN A 77 -0.33 2.20 -8.98
C GLN A 77 -0.41 3.50 -8.17
N ALA A 78 -0.97 3.45 -6.96
CA ALA A 78 -1.23 4.63 -6.16
C ALA A 78 -0.93 4.39 -4.68
N TRP A 79 -0.40 5.41 -4.00
CA TRP A 79 -0.18 5.42 -2.54
C TRP A 79 -0.81 6.66 -1.94
N ALA A 80 -1.16 6.60 -0.65
CA ALA A 80 -1.61 7.75 0.11
C ALA A 80 -0.97 7.79 1.49
N CYS A 81 -0.76 8.99 2.00
CA CYS A 81 -0.17 9.21 3.31
C CYS A 81 -1.24 9.23 4.41
N GLY A 82 -1.17 8.32 5.37
CA GLY A 82 -2.08 8.30 6.52
C GLY A 82 -1.83 9.41 7.55
N PHE A 83 -0.74 10.18 7.43
CA PHE A 83 -0.50 11.36 8.29
C PHE A 83 -1.21 12.62 7.80
N CYS A 84 -1.44 12.77 6.48
CA CYS A 84 -1.98 14.01 5.92
C CYS A 84 -2.95 13.86 4.75
N GLY A 85 -3.24 12.62 4.32
CA GLY A 85 -4.12 12.34 3.18
C GLY A 85 -3.53 12.71 1.81
N GLY A 86 -2.22 12.98 1.73
CA GLY A 86 -1.58 13.28 0.45
C GLY A 86 -1.59 12.08 -0.48
N PHE A 87 -1.96 12.30 -1.76
CA PHE A 87 -1.85 11.33 -2.84
C PHE A 87 -0.43 11.30 -3.43
N LEU A 88 0.12 10.10 -3.65
CA LEU A 88 1.44 9.88 -4.21
C LEU A 88 1.35 8.87 -5.36
N ALA A 89 1.68 9.31 -6.57
CA ALA A 89 1.65 8.49 -7.80
C ALA A 89 2.84 7.53 -7.95
N SER A 90 3.82 7.57 -7.03
CA SER A 90 4.92 6.63 -7.04
C SER A 90 5.40 6.28 -5.66
N ARG A 91 5.96 5.07 -5.56
CA ARG A 91 6.44 4.50 -4.31
C ARG A 91 7.60 5.27 -3.69
N ASP A 92 8.57 5.70 -4.49
CA ASP A 92 9.69 6.48 -3.97
C ASP A 92 9.21 7.80 -3.38
N ARG A 93 8.25 8.46 -4.05
CA ARG A 93 7.62 9.67 -3.52
C ARG A 93 6.82 9.41 -2.25
N TYR A 94 6.15 8.25 -2.15
CA TYR A 94 5.49 7.82 -0.92
C TYR A 94 6.45 7.71 0.25
N PHE A 95 7.54 6.96 0.11
CA PHE A 95 8.49 6.83 1.20
C PHE A 95 9.21 8.14 1.54
N ASP A 96 9.56 8.94 0.54
CA ASP A 96 10.24 10.22 0.78
C ASP A 96 9.30 11.27 1.39
N HIS A 97 7.99 11.14 1.14
CA HIS A 97 6.97 11.92 1.81
C HIS A 97 6.79 11.48 3.27
N VAL A 98 6.55 10.18 3.50
CA VAL A 98 6.29 9.64 4.83
C VAL A 98 7.52 9.76 5.73
N ALA A 99 8.74 9.64 5.17
CA ALA A 99 9.99 9.90 5.89
C ALA A 99 10.06 11.29 6.53
N ARG A 100 9.54 12.33 5.84
CA ARG A 100 9.55 13.70 6.38
C ARG A 100 8.66 13.83 7.61
N HIS A 101 7.50 13.17 7.62
CA HIS A 101 6.66 13.12 8.82
C HIS A 101 7.39 12.48 10.01
N TYR A 102 8.11 11.38 9.77
CA TYR A 102 8.92 10.75 10.79
C TYR A 102 10.05 11.64 11.31
N GLU A 103 10.72 12.37 10.40
CA GLU A 103 11.75 13.37 10.73
C GLU A 103 11.15 14.55 11.53
N ASP A 104 9.90 14.91 11.27
CA ASP A 104 9.13 15.93 12.00
C ASP A 104 8.55 15.40 13.33
N GLY A 105 8.87 14.17 13.74
CA GLY A 105 8.49 13.58 15.02
C GLY A 105 7.14 12.87 15.03
N CYS A 106 6.50 12.69 13.87
CA CYS A 106 5.36 11.79 13.79
C CYS A 106 5.78 10.36 14.06
N ASN A 107 4.82 9.58 14.57
CA ASN A 107 5.00 8.16 14.83
C ASN A 107 3.69 7.44 14.47
N LYS A 108 3.63 6.12 14.55
CA LYS A 108 2.47 5.36 14.07
C LYS A 108 1.15 5.71 14.74
N SER A 109 1.13 6.24 15.97
CA SER A 109 -0.13 6.66 16.61
C SER A 109 -0.82 7.81 15.86
N HIS A 110 -0.08 8.57 15.06
CA HIS A 110 -0.64 9.65 14.23
C HIS A 110 -1.13 9.15 12.86
N TRP A 111 -0.93 7.87 12.53
CA TRP A 111 -1.37 7.32 11.25
C TRP A 111 -2.88 7.06 11.27
N ASN A 112 -3.60 7.71 10.36
CA ASN A 112 -5.04 7.57 10.21
C ASN A 112 -5.38 6.88 8.88
N HIS A 113 -6.10 5.76 8.97
CA HIS A 113 -6.54 4.97 7.82
C HIS A 113 -7.52 5.73 6.92
N SER A 114 -8.43 6.52 7.49
CA SER A 114 -9.37 7.34 6.71
C SER A 114 -8.64 8.34 5.80
N LEU A 115 -7.50 8.88 6.25
CA LEU A 115 -6.65 9.73 5.41
C LEU A 115 -6.01 8.95 4.26
N VAL A 116 -5.68 7.68 4.45
CA VAL A 116 -5.19 6.82 3.36
C VAL A 116 -6.26 6.67 2.28
N ILE A 117 -7.47 6.27 2.65
CA ILE A 117 -8.58 6.10 1.69
C ILE A 117 -8.90 7.44 1.00
N TYR A 118 -9.03 8.53 1.76
CA TYR A 118 -9.26 9.87 1.23
C TYR A 118 -8.18 10.28 0.22
N GLY A 119 -6.90 10.07 0.54
CA GLY A 119 -5.81 10.39 -0.37
C GLY A 119 -5.82 9.54 -1.63
N LEU A 120 -6.19 8.26 -1.54
CA LEU A 120 -6.33 7.38 -2.70
C LEU A 120 -7.50 7.80 -3.60
N LEU A 121 -8.58 8.36 -3.07
CA LEU A 121 -9.68 8.91 -3.89
C LEU A 121 -9.27 10.15 -4.71
N HIS A 122 -8.13 10.77 -4.38
CA HIS A 122 -7.57 11.90 -5.11
C HIS A 122 -6.64 11.50 -6.26
N GLN A 123 -6.59 10.22 -6.62
CA GLN A 123 -5.98 9.75 -7.86
C GLN A 123 -6.56 10.49 -9.09
N PRO A 124 -5.74 10.85 -10.10
CA PRO A 124 -6.21 11.57 -11.29
C PRO A 124 -7.41 10.91 -11.99
N SER A 125 -7.41 9.57 -12.05
CA SER A 125 -8.47 8.80 -12.71
C SER A 125 -9.77 8.71 -11.90
N ILE A 126 -9.76 9.01 -10.60
CA ILE A 126 -10.92 8.84 -9.68
C ILE A 126 -11.44 10.18 -9.17
N THR A 127 -10.57 11.18 -8.99
CA THR A 127 -10.87 12.41 -8.24
C THR A 127 -12.04 13.21 -8.80
N HIS A 128 -12.22 13.20 -10.13
CA HIS A 128 -13.32 13.91 -10.76
C HIS A 128 -14.65 13.28 -10.38
N THR A 129 -14.76 11.97 -10.56
CA THR A 129 -15.96 11.19 -10.24
C THR A 129 -16.28 11.20 -8.74
N TRP A 130 -15.25 11.16 -7.88
CA TRP A 130 -15.43 11.31 -6.44
C TRP A 130 -16.05 12.67 -6.08
N LYS A 131 -15.57 13.77 -6.66
CA LYS A 131 -16.13 15.11 -6.43
C LYS A 131 -17.54 15.28 -6.97
N GLU A 132 -17.83 14.67 -8.12
CA GLU A 132 -19.19 14.66 -8.68
C GLU A 132 -20.16 13.97 -7.71
N LEU A 133 -19.80 12.79 -7.19
CA LEU A 133 -20.59 12.05 -6.21
C LEU A 133 -20.78 12.85 -4.90
N ASP A 134 -19.71 13.45 -4.37
CA ASP A 134 -19.77 14.29 -3.17
C ASP A 134 -20.70 15.50 -3.37
N THR A 135 -20.64 16.13 -4.54
CA THR A 135 -21.52 17.26 -4.90
C THR A 135 -22.98 16.81 -5.04
N GLU A 136 -23.23 15.65 -5.64
CA GLU A 136 -24.57 15.06 -5.78
C GLU A 136 -25.21 14.80 -4.41
N LEU A 137 -24.46 14.21 -3.48
CA LEU A 137 -24.97 13.80 -2.18
C LEU A 137 -25.05 14.95 -1.18
N TYR A 138 -24.04 15.83 -1.15
CA TYR A 138 -23.85 16.80 -0.07
C TYR A 138 -23.71 18.25 -0.56
N GLY A 139 -23.79 18.51 -1.87
CA GLY A 139 -23.65 19.86 -2.43
C GLY A 139 -24.76 20.83 -2.01
N HIS A 140 -25.90 20.30 -1.55
CA HIS A 140 -26.99 21.10 -0.99
C HIS A 140 -26.72 21.58 0.45
N LEU A 141 -25.77 20.94 1.15
CA LEU A 141 -25.40 21.30 2.52
C LEU A 141 -24.33 22.39 2.53
N PRO A 142 -24.38 23.35 3.48
CA PRO A 142 -23.26 24.24 3.71
C PRO A 142 -22.01 23.43 4.06
N ARG A 143 -20.83 23.87 3.60
CA ARG A 143 -19.56 23.14 3.79
C ARG A 143 -19.27 22.72 5.24
N ALA A 144 -19.68 23.52 6.22
CA ALA A 144 -19.50 23.20 7.65
C ALA A 144 -20.39 22.04 8.16
N HIS A 145 -21.41 21.66 7.40
CA HIS A 145 -22.35 20.58 7.71
C HIS A 145 -22.16 19.36 6.79
N GLN A 146 -21.20 19.39 5.88
CA GLN A 146 -20.89 18.22 5.07
C GLN A 146 -20.23 17.15 5.95
N PRO A 147 -20.61 15.87 5.77
CA PRO A 147 -20.13 14.80 6.63
C PRO A 147 -18.62 14.58 6.46
N MET A 148 -17.95 14.27 7.57
CA MET A 148 -16.57 13.81 7.55
C MET A 148 -16.59 12.28 7.40
N LEU A 149 -16.27 11.81 6.21
CA LEU A 149 -16.25 10.37 5.94
C LEU A 149 -15.05 9.70 6.62
N GLU A 150 -15.33 8.61 7.31
CA GLU A 150 -14.35 7.74 7.96
C GLU A 150 -14.45 6.30 7.44
N TRP A 151 -13.34 5.57 7.48
CA TRP A 151 -13.28 4.18 7.01
C TRP A 151 -12.65 3.28 8.07
N ASP A 152 -13.29 2.15 8.39
CA ASP A 152 -12.74 1.18 9.33
C ASP A 152 -11.56 0.42 8.68
N PRO A 153 -10.33 0.49 9.26
CA PRO A 153 -9.17 -0.23 8.75
C PRO A 153 -9.38 -1.74 8.59
N LYS A 154 -10.21 -2.36 9.44
CA LYS A 154 -10.48 -3.81 9.38
C LYS A 154 -11.32 -4.17 8.16
N VAL A 155 -12.27 -3.32 7.82
CA VAL A 155 -13.21 -3.55 6.70
C VAL A 155 -12.58 -3.12 5.38
N THR A 156 -11.87 -2.00 5.37
CA THR A 156 -11.44 -1.32 4.15
C THR A 156 -9.93 -1.35 3.90
N GLY A 157 -9.12 -1.86 4.83
CA GLY A 157 -7.68 -2.07 4.65
C GLY A 157 -7.36 -3.22 3.70
N HIS A 158 -6.16 -3.82 3.77
CA HIS A 158 -5.77 -4.90 2.86
C HIS A 158 -6.47 -6.24 3.15
N ALA A 159 -6.77 -7.00 2.10
CA ALA A 159 -7.28 -8.35 2.18
C ALA A 159 -6.16 -9.39 2.06
N GLN A 160 -6.19 -10.42 2.91
CA GLN A 160 -5.29 -11.56 2.77
C GLN A 160 -5.60 -12.32 1.47
N GLY A 161 -4.56 -12.64 0.69
CA GLY A 161 -4.70 -13.40 -0.56
C GLY A 161 -5.07 -12.58 -1.80
N PHE A 162 -5.16 -11.25 -1.71
CA PHE A 162 -5.51 -10.41 -2.86
C PHE A 162 -4.53 -10.53 -4.03
N LEU A 163 -3.22 -10.51 -3.75
CA LEU A 163 -2.19 -10.63 -4.79
C LEU A 163 -2.09 -12.03 -5.38
N GLU A 164 -2.45 -13.04 -4.60
CA GLU A 164 -2.50 -14.44 -4.99
C GLU A 164 -3.77 -14.79 -5.80
N GLY A 165 -4.77 -13.89 -5.82
CA GLY A 165 -6.06 -14.11 -6.47
C GLY A 165 -7.04 -14.94 -5.64
N ASP A 166 -6.71 -15.20 -4.37
CA ASP A 166 -7.54 -15.95 -3.42
C ASP A 166 -8.66 -15.09 -2.82
N SER A 167 -8.58 -13.77 -2.99
CA SER A 167 -9.55 -12.79 -2.48
C SER A 167 -9.82 -11.70 -3.53
N PRO A 168 -11.07 -11.21 -3.67
CA PRO A 168 -11.40 -10.11 -4.56
C PRO A 168 -10.79 -8.76 -4.13
N GLY A 169 -10.23 -8.67 -2.92
CA GLY A 169 -9.68 -7.44 -2.36
C GLY A 169 -10.70 -6.62 -1.60
N LYS A 170 -10.19 -5.70 -0.78
CA LYS A 170 -10.97 -4.68 -0.06
C LYS A 170 -10.76 -3.31 -0.69
N LEU A 171 -11.47 -2.29 -0.20
CA LEU A 171 -11.44 -0.95 -0.78
C LEU A 171 -10.03 -0.39 -0.97
N GLN A 172 -9.15 -0.50 0.03
CA GLN A 172 -7.76 -0.04 -0.11
C GLN A 172 -7.03 -0.82 -1.21
N ASP A 173 -7.16 -2.15 -1.29
CA ASP A 173 -6.55 -2.93 -2.37
C ASP A 173 -7.03 -2.46 -3.75
N LEU A 174 -8.35 -2.29 -3.91
CA LEU A 174 -8.95 -1.87 -5.17
C LEU A 174 -8.48 -0.47 -5.59
N LEU A 175 -8.38 0.45 -4.64
CA LEU A 175 -7.90 1.81 -4.89
C LEU A 175 -6.41 1.85 -5.23
N GLU A 176 -5.60 1.05 -4.54
CA GLU A 176 -4.15 1.02 -4.71
C GLU A 176 -3.73 0.37 -6.05
N PHE A 177 -4.52 -0.59 -6.53
CA PHE A 177 -4.30 -1.33 -7.78
C PHE A 177 -5.24 -0.89 -8.92
N PHE A 178 -5.96 0.21 -8.73
CA PHE A 178 -6.88 0.76 -9.73
C PHE A 178 -6.15 1.06 -11.04
N ASN A 179 -6.77 0.67 -12.15
CA ASN A 179 -6.29 0.91 -13.50
C ASN A 179 -7.45 1.33 -14.38
N ASP A 180 -7.36 2.54 -14.91
CA ASP A 180 -8.39 3.21 -15.71
C ASP A 180 -8.74 2.51 -17.03
N THR A 181 -7.91 1.58 -17.51
CA THR A 181 -8.20 0.78 -18.70
C THR A 181 -9.13 -0.41 -18.42
N ARG A 182 -9.25 -0.84 -17.17
CA ARG A 182 -10.01 -2.05 -16.77
C ARG A 182 -11.05 -1.80 -15.67
N ASP A 183 -10.86 -0.77 -14.86
CA ASP A 183 -11.63 -0.49 -13.66
C ASP A 183 -12.50 0.77 -13.86
N ASP A 184 -13.74 0.75 -13.34
CA ASP A 184 -14.67 1.88 -13.45
C ASP A 184 -14.51 2.86 -12.27
N PRO A 185 -14.14 4.13 -12.51
CA PRO A 185 -13.99 5.12 -11.44
C PRO A 185 -15.31 5.45 -10.73
N ARG A 186 -16.47 5.28 -11.39
CA ARG A 186 -17.78 5.49 -10.77
C ARG A 186 -18.12 4.41 -9.77
N PHE A 187 -17.82 3.16 -10.12
CA PHE A 187 -17.99 2.02 -9.23
C PHE A 187 -17.15 2.21 -7.95
N ILE A 188 -15.85 2.50 -8.09
CA ILE A 188 -14.96 2.58 -6.92
C ILE A 188 -15.25 3.80 -6.04
N ALA A 189 -15.68 4.93 -6.63
CA ALA A 189 -16.11 6.10 -5.87
C ALA A 189 -17.37 5.80 -5.03
N ARG A 190 -18.37 5.14 -5.62
CA ARG A 190 -19.58 4.71 -4.90
C ARG A 190 -19.27 3.69 -3.81
N LEU A 191 -18.45 2.68 -4.12
CA LEU A 191 -18.02 1.69 -3.13
C LEU A 191 -17.31 2.36 -1.93
N ALA A 192 -16.47 3.36 -2.18
CA ALA A 192 -15.80 4.10 -1.12
C ALA A 192 -16.80 4.86 -0.24
N HIS A 193 -17.83 5.48 -0.84
CA HIS A 193 -18.89 6.15 -0.09
C HIS A 193 -19.75 5.17 0.71
N ASP A 194 -20.18 4.06 0.10
CA ASP A 194 -21.05 3.05 0.74
C ASP A 194 -20.36 2.36 1.94
N GLN A 195 -19.03 2.27 1.92
CA GLN A 195 -18.23 1.71 3.03
C GLN A 195 -17.77 2.76 4.05
N ALA A 196 -18.09 4.04 3.84
CA ALA A 196 -17.77 5.09 4.78
C ALA A 196 -18.79 5.16 5.93
N THR A 197 -18.31 5.54 7.10
CA THR A 197 -19.13 5.97 8.23
C THR A 197 -19.07 7.50 8.37
N ILE A 198 -20.10 8.09 8.96
CA ILE A 198 -20.23 9.53 9.25
C ILE A 198 -20.20 9.75 10.76
#